data_AF-A0A849Z5J7-F1
#
_entry.id   AF-A0A849Z5J7-F1
#
_cell.length_a   1.000
_cell.length_b   1.000
_cell.length_c   1.000
_cell.angle_alpha   90.00
_cell.angle_beta   90.00
_cell.angle_gamma   90.00
#
_symmetry.space_group_name_H-M   'P 1'
#
loop_
_entity.id
_entity.type
_entity.pdbx_description
1 polymer ?
#
loop_
_entity_poly.entity_id
_entity_poly.type
_entity_poly.pdbx_seq_one_letter_code
_entity_poly.pdbx_strand_id
1 'polypeptide(L)'
;MRLAIDRLLSDGLRLELPHEGSPPNRLELERGLGVRGVYAHDAETIMLEGLVADELDAATVVWRFGEASRIEAAPLVLGGAEIDLRIARGPLRGRHRLAGSIGARDVQGKAIAVTIGTTAIVGVGLEGSGVSFRTGHGEPTEVKLGRLALVGVAIAAGDVRVEIESLECRGGALRLGEGNDVQGAIATLELKGGRAKIGEVEIAFASATAQDVRLVRSAQGIEIAAGVLEIRGIDLQSAAAKLRIVRAQASQGVRFVRGELSVPDLSVDEASFDVALAKPDAEEAPTSARVARSQPFDLMFLDQLSGRVNVDLNVDVRIPVIKRRVAVHRFRVPIDKGTIDFHELERDLSFLEDAILDFKLKGDRLVFEKDIPLIPFDEETIVYWQLEDDEIRMAQKNLVRLRRLAAVKQPDRPKKKSDEPSGFEIVKLDLEPIEAVLRLDGPARIAYGGVALTLGDAARPGFGELRVAGAVRHRPKQPAQPGELRIDLRELVAACERIAVGTRVLAAESLELAALVDTHVVFEGVRPTVTRGSIRGLQTRGLSLAYT
;
A
#
# COMPACT_ATOMS: atom_id res chain seq x y z
N MET A 1 4.93 39.04 50.14
CA MET A 1 6.39 38.90 50.40
C MET A 1 7.10 38.96 49.05
N ARG A 2 8.25 39.63 48.96
CA ARG A 2 9.11 39.66 47.77
C ARG A 2 10.52 39.29 48.21
N LEU A 3 11.14 38.34 47.52
CA LEU A 3 12.46 37.80 47.78
C LEU A 3 13.29 37.93 46.49
N ALA A 4 14.37 38.71 46.54
CA ALA A 4 15.38 38.72 45.49
C ALA A 4 16.42 37.63 45.82
N ILE A 5 16.70 36.78 44.85
CA ILE A 5 17.62 35.65 44.96
C ILE A 5 18.81 35.95 44.07
N ASP A 6 19.97 36.18 44.67
CA ASP A 6 21.22 36.38 43.92
C ASP A 6 21.86 35.04 43.53
N ARG A 7 21.78 34.06 44.44
CA ARG A 7 22.23 32.68 44.22
C ARG A 7 21.56 31.74 45.21
N LEU A 8 20.84 30.74 44.71
CA LEU A 8 20.26 29.68 45.51
C LEU A 8 20.76 28.31 45.02
N LEU A 9 21.19 27.48 45.98
CA LEU A 9 21.28 26.04 45.81
C LEU A 9 20.01 25.46 46.41
N SER A 10 19.22 24.78 45.61
CA SER A 10 17.99 24.14 46.07
C SER A 10 18.10 22.64 45.90
N ASP A 11 18.06 21.91 47.01
CA ASP A 11 17.96 20.45 47.01
C ASP A 11 16.56 20.06 47.52
N GLY A 12 15.89 19.14 46.81
CA GLY A 12 14.61 18.56 47.25
C GLY A 12 13.40 19.50 47.18
N LEU A 13 13.37 20.45 46.25
CA LEU A 13 12.20 21.31 46.05
C LEU A 13 11.08 20.53 45.36
N ARG A 14 9.88 20.53 45.94
CA ARG A 14 8.67 19.98 45.32
C ARG A 14 7.64 21.08 45.08
N LEU A 15 7.24 21.25 43.82
CA LEU A 15 6.14 22.11 43.42
C LEU A 15 4.94 21.26 42.98
N GLU A 16 3.80 21.50 43.61
CA GLU A 16 2.52 20.91 43.22
C GLU A 16 1.51 22.00 42.85
N LEU A 17 0.97 21.90 41.63
CA LEU A 17 -0.06 22.81 41.15
C LEU A 17 -1.37 22.04 40.96
N PRO A 18 -2.46 22.41 41.65
CA PRO A 18 -3.74 21.73 41.51
C PRO A 18 -4.23 21.71 40.06
N HIS A 19 -4.71 20.55 39.59
CA HIS A 19 -5.37 20.40 38.30
C HIS A 19 -6.82 19.95 38.52
N GLU A 20 -7.75 20.44 37.69
CA GLU A 20 -9.18 20.18 37.89
C GLU A 20 -9.53 18.72 37.58
N GLY A 21 -10.24 18.05 38.50
CA GLY A 21 -10.71 16.68 38.30
C GLY A 21 -9.61 15.63 38.13
N SER A 22 -8.36 15.94 38.46
CA SER A 22 -7.19 15.10 38.18
C SER A 22 -6.07 15.30 39.21
N PRO A 23 -5.10 14.37 39.30
CA PRO A 23 -3.90 14.56 40.11
C PRO A 23 -3.18 15.87 39.76
N PRO A 24 -2.52 16.54 40.73
CA PRO A 24 -1.85 17.81 40.50
C PRO A 24 -0.69 17.67 39.50
N ASN A 25 -0.37 18.78 38.83
CA ASN A 25 0.91 18.90 38.14
C ASN A 25 2.02 18.90 39.20
N ARG A 26 3.09 18.14 38.96
CA ARG A 26 4.17 17.90 39.91
C ARG A 26 5.51 18.17 39.24
N LEU A 27 6.34 18.96 39.91
CA LEU A 27 7.73 19.19 39.55
C LEU A 27 8.56 18.93 40.81
N GLU A 28 9.45 17.95 40.75
CA GLU A 28 10.38 17.65 41.83
C GLU A 28 11.79 17.93 41.36
N LEU A 29 12.44 18.93 41.97
CA LEU A 29 13.82 19.27 41.71
C LEU A 29 14.71 18.54 42.72
N GLU A 30 15.65 17.75 42.20
CA GLU A 30 16.73 17.18 42.98
C GLU A 30 17.78 18.25 43.27
N ARG A 31 18.14 19.05 42.25
CA ARG A 31 19.19 20.06 42.35
C ARG A 31 18.89 21.27 41.47
N GLY A 32 19.12 22.47 42.01
CA GLY A 32 19.16 23.72 41.24
C GLY A 32 20.52 24.39 41.37
N LEU A 33 21.18 24.66 40.24
CA LEU A 33 22.48 25.35 40.20
C LEU A 33 22.34 26.74 39.58
N GLY A 34 22.93 27.72 40.25
CA GLY A 34 22.99 29.10 39.75
C GLY A 34 21.63 29.79 39.69
N VAL A 35 20.65 29.35 40.49
CA VAL A 35 19.30 29.93 40.50
C VAL A 35 19.35 31.36 41.01
N ARG A 36 18.84 32.31 40.21
CA ARG A 36 18.76 33.74 40.52
C ARG A 36 17.44 34.32 40.00
N GLY A 37 16.96 35.42 40.56
CA GLY A 37 15.75 36.12 40.11
C GLY A 37 14.87 36.59 41.25
N VAL A 38 13.58 36.82 41.00
CA VAL A 38 12.67 37.30 42.03
C VAL A 38 11.51 36.34 42.23
N TYR A 39 11.30 35.95 43.49
CA TYR A 39 10.08 35.30 43.95
C TYR A 39 9.23 36.34 44.69
N ALA A 40 7.98 36.54 44.26
CA ALA A 40 7.02 37.34 44.99
C ALA A 40 5.71 36.57 45.17
N HIS A 41 5.00 36.84 46.26
CA HIS A 41 3.63 36.37 46.40
C HIS A 41 2.81 37.32 47.27
N ASP A 42 1.51 37.35 47.02
CA ASP A 42 0.51 38.03 47.82
C ASP A 42 -0.67 37.08 48.11
N ALA A 43 -1.82 37.62 48.49
CA ALA A 43 -3.02 36.82 48.76
C ALA A 43 -3.57 36.14 47.50
N GLU A 44 -3.34 36.74 46.33
CA GLU A 44 -3.99 36.41 45.06
C GLU A 44 -3.04 35.79 44.03
N THR A 45 -1.73 35.90 44.21
CA THR A 45 -0.77 35.52 43.17
C THR A 45 0.56 35.04 43.76
N ILE A 46 1.23 34.17 43.00
CA ILE A 46 2.66 33.87 43.12
C ILE A 46 3.30 34.33 41.81
N MET A 47 4.43 35.00 41.88
CA MET A 47 5.17 35.53 40.76
C MET A 47 6.62 35.04 40.83
N LEU A 48 7.11 34.52 39.71
CA LEU A 48 8.51 34.22 39.43
C LEU A 48 8.90 35.19 38.32
N GLU A 49 9.71 36.21 38.62
CA GLU A 49 10.12 37.24 37.65
C GLU A 49 11.62 37.09 37.38
N GLY A 50 11.97 36.95 36.09
CA GLY A 50 13.34 36.87 35.59
C GLY A 50 14.15 35.77 36.26
N LEU A 51 13.52 34.64 36.60
CA LEU A 51 14.20 33.55 37.29
C LEU A 51 15.06 32.78 36.30
N VAL A 52 16.37 32.79 36.50
CA VAL A 52 17.35 32.11 35.65
C VAL A 52 18.05 31.04 36.45
N ALA A 53 18.33 29.90 35.83
CA ALA A 53 19.16 28.85 36.40
C ALA A 53 20.14 28.34 35.35
N ASP A 54 21.40 28.13 35.75
CA ASP A 54 22.41 27.53 34.85
C ASP A 54 22.04 26.07 34.56
N GLU A 55 21.54 25.36 35.58
CA GLU A 55 21.06 23.99 35.48
C GLU A 55 19.94 23.71 36.50
N LEU A 56 18.87 23.06 36.06
CA LEU A 56 17.84 22.49 36.94
C LEU A 56 17.73 20.99 36.68
N ASP A 57 17.99 20.19 37.72
CA ASP A 57 17.83 18.74 37.68
C ASP A 57 16.50 18.37 38.35
N ALA A 58 15.56 17.91 37.54
CA ALA A 58 14.25 17.45 37.98
C ALA A 58 14.24 15.92 38.07
N ALA A 59 14.02 15.41 39.28
CA ALA A 59 13.76 13.99 39.53
C ALA A 59 12.58 13.50 38.68
N THR A 60 11.53 14.31 38.64
CA THR A 60 10.27 13.97 37.99
C THR A 60 9.53 15.24 37.60
N VAL A 61 9.03 15.25 36.36
CA VAL A 61 8.09 16.24 35.84
C VAL A 61 6.84 15.50 35.40
N VAL A 62 5.70 15.84 36.00
CA VAL A 62 4.37 15.39 35.54
C VAL A 62 3.54 16.63 35.28
N TRP A 63 3.20 16.85 34.02
CA TRP A 63 2.47 18.03 33.58
C TRP A 63 1.25 17.67 32.75
N ARG A 64 0.08 18.18 33.15
CA ARG A 64 -1.20 17.97 32.47
C ARG A 64 -1.64 19.24 31.76
N PHE A 65 -2.12 19.05 30.54
CA PHE A 65 -2.62 20.12 29.67
C PHE A 65 -4.14 20.08 29.50
N GLY A 66 -4.77 18.98 29.91
CA GLY A 66 -6.21 18.75 29.92
C GLY A 66 -6.51 17.40 30.59
N GLU A 67 -7.78 16.99 30.62
CA GLU A 67 -8.20 15.76 31.30
C GLU A 67 -7.51 14.50 30.75
N ALA A 68 -7.30 14.46 29.43
CA ALA A 68 -6.75 13.30 28.74
C ALA A 68 -5.30 13.49 28.22
N SER A 69 -4.65 14.61 28.56
CA SER A 69 -3.33 14.96 28.01
C SER A 69 -2.31 15.23 29.12
N ARG A 70 -1.21 14.46 29.12
CA ARG A 70 -0.13 14.60 30.10
C ARG A 70 1.25 14.34 29.48
N ILE A 71 2.26 14.98 30.04
CA ILE A 71 3.68 14.70 29.83
C ILE A 71 4.27 14.25 31.16
N GLU A 72 5.08 13.21 31.10
CA GLU A 72 5.83 12.67 32.22
C GLU A 72 7.28 12.48 31.78
N ALA A 73 8.23 13.03 32.53
CA ALA A 73 9.65 12.88 32.26
C ALA A 73 10.41 12.68 33.56
N ALA A 74 11.34 11.72 33.58
CA ALA A 74 12.11 11.40 34.78
C ALA A 74 13.40 10.62 34.43
N PRO A 75 14.57 11.04 34.94
CA PRO A 75 14.93 12.41 35.33
C PRO A 75 15.00 13.34 34.10
N LEU A 76 14.94 14.65 34.34
CA LEU A 76 14.99 15.72 33.33
C LEU A 76 15.93 16.85 33.78
N VAL A 77 16.94 17.16 32.98
CA VAL A 77 17.89 18.26 33.19
C VAL A 77 17.57 19.40 32.23
N LEU A 78 17.39 20.62 32.77
CA LEU A 78 17.20 21.85 32.00
C LEU A 78 18.45 22.72 32.13
N GLY A 79 19.16 22.95 31.02
CA GLY A 79 20.32 23.83 30.95
C GLY A 79 19.93 25.24 30.50
N GLY A 80 20.43 26.26 31.22
CA GLY A 80 20.14 27.67 30.94
C GLY A 80 18.64 27.97 30.96
N ALA A 81 17.97 27.60 32.04
CA ALA A 81 16.54 27.79 32.19
C ALA A 81 16.20 29.24 32.52
N GLU A 82 15.13 29.77 31.91
CA GLU A 82 14.59 31.10 32.14
C GLU A 82 13.09 30.96 32.46
N ILE A 83 12.62 31.55 33.56
CA ILE A 83 11.28 31.35 34.09
C ILE A 83 10.68 32.70 34.46
N ASP A 84 9.56 33.02 33.80
CA ASP A 84 8.72 34.18 34.07
C ASP A 84 7.29 33.68 34.22
N LEU A 85 6.82 33.46 35.46
CA LEU A 85 5.52 32.86 35.72
C LEU A 85 4.70 33.67 36.71
N ARG A 86 3.40 33.80 36.42
CA ARG A 86 2.36 34.28 37.31
C ARG A 86 1.35 33.17 37.56
N ILE A 87 1.17 32.82 38.83
CA ILE A 87 0.28 31.76 39.28
C ILE A 87 -0.79 32.39 40.17
N ALA A 88 -2.02 32.47 39.70
CA ALA A 88 -3.15 32.95 40.48
C ALA A 88 -3.47 31.99 41.64
N ARG A 89 -3.71 32.55 42.83
CA ARG A 89 -4.31 31.95 44.02
C ARG A 89 -5.82 32.19 43.96
N GLY A 90 -6.61 31.33 44.61
CA GLY A 90 -8.07 31.43 44.60
C GLY A 90 -8.76 30.43 43.67
N PRO A 91 -10.00 30.70 43.22
CA PRO A 91 -10.90 29.71 42.63
C PRO A 91 -10.62 29.38 41.17
N LEU A 92 -9.70 30.10 40.50
CA LEU A 92 -9.27 29.75 39.15
C LEU A 92 -8.68 28.33 39.17
N ARG A 93 -8.95 27.55 38.12
CA ARG A 93 -8.55 26.15 38.01
C ARG A 93 -7.75 25.88 36.74
N GLY A 94 -6.92 24.84 36.78
CA GLY A 94 -6.12 24.38 35.64
C GLY A 94 -5.27 25.49 35.00
N ARG A 95 -5.28 25.54 33.67
CA ARG A 95 -4.50 26.50 32.87
C ARG A 95 -4.86 27.97 33.11
N HIS A 96 -6.07 28.28 33.58
CA HIS A 96 -6.45 29.67 33.86
C HIS A 96 -5.68 30.27 35.05
N ARG A 97 -5.02 29.44 35.87
CA ARG A 97 -4.17 29.92 36.96
C ARG A 97 -2.79 30.38 36.51
N LEU A 98 -2.26 29.83 35.41
CA LEU A 98 -0.87 30.02 35.01
C LEU A 98 -0.80 30.96 33.81
N ALA A 99 0.05 31.96 33.89
CA ALA A 99 0.41 32.81 32.76
C ALA A 99 1.91 33.11 32.80
N GLY A 100 2.55 33.17 31.64
CA GLY A 100 3.98 33.45 31.53
C GLY A 100 4.70 32.52 30.57
N SER A 101 6.02 32.39 30.77
CA SER A 101 6.91 31.60 29.93
C SER A 101 7.98 30.86 30.73
N ILE A 102 8.38 29.72 30.18
CA ILE A 102 9.53 28.93 30.62
C ILE A 102 10.39 28.68 29.37
N GLY A 103 11.65 29.06 29.40
CA GLY A 103 12.65 28.74 28.38
C GLY A 103 13.72 27.81 28.95
N ALA A 104 14.29 26.97 28.10
CA ALA A 104 15.52 26.25 28.39
C ALA A 104 16.36 26.18 27.11
N ARG A 105 17.66 26.46 27.24
CA ARG A 105 18.59 26.32 26.12
C ARG A 105 18.72 24.86 25.70
N ASP A 106 18.89 24.00 26.69
CA ASP A 106 19.11 22.57 26.53
C ASP A 106 18.19 21.80 27.46
N VAL A 107 17.67 20.68 26.98
CA VAL A 107 16.82 19.76 27.75
C VAL A 107 17.34 18.36 27.55
N GLN A 108 17.62 17.64 28.63
CA GLN A 108 18.06 16.25 28.56
C GLN A 108 17.19 15.40 29.48
N GLY A 109 16.80 14.20 29.06
CA GLY A 109 16.04 13.29 29.90
C GLY A 109 16.31 11.84 29.56
N LYS A 110 16.19 10.95 30.55
CA LYS A 110 16.36 9.50 30.29
C LYS A 110 15.11 8.86 29.71
N ALA A 111 13.94 9.39 30.08
CA ALA A 111 12.67 8.91 29.59
C ALA A 111 11.68 10.06 29.49
N ILE A 112 10.84 10.00 28.46
CA ILE A 112 9.68 10.88 28.31
C ILE A 112 8.48 10.03 27.90
N ALA A 113 7.33 10.31 28.50
CA ALA A 113 6.05 9.76 28.12
C ALA A 113 5.07 10.90 27.88
N VAL A 114 4.45 10.92 26.71
CA VAL A 114 3.41 11.86 26.32
C VAL A 114 2.13 11.07 26.07
N THR A 115 1.08 11.37 26.82
CA THR A 115 -0.26 10.83 26.57
C THR A 115 -1.14 11.94 26.03
N ILE A 116 -1.86 11.67 24.94
CA ILE A 116 -2.86 12.57 24.34
C ILE A 116 -4.09 11.72 24.02
N GLY A 117 -5.15 11.83 24.81
CA GLY A 117 -6.33 10.98 24.69
C GLY A 117 -5.97 9.50 24.84
N THR A 118 -6.31 8.70 23.83
CA THR A 118 -5.98 7.26 23.74
C THR A 118 -4.60 6.98 23.13
N THR A 119 -3.84 8.02 22.78
CA THR A 119 -2.51 7.89 22.18
C THR A 119 -1.45 8.04 23.25
N ALA A 120 -0.52 7.09 23.34
CA ALA A 120 0.66 7.17 24.19
C ALA A 120 1.93 7.16 23.33
N ILE A 121 2.85 8.07 23.61
CA ILE A 121 4.17 8.17 23.00
C ILE A 121 5.18 8.05 24.14
N VAL A 122 6.11 7.11 24.05
CA VAL A 122 7.17 6.91 25.04
C VAL A 122 8.51 6.94 24.31
N GLY A 123 9.50 7.65 24.86
CA GLY A 123 10.87 7.67 24.37
C GLY A 123 11.87 7.37 25.48
N VAL A 124 12.92 6.63 25.16
CA VAL A 124 14.03 6.25 26.04
C VAL A 124 15.26 7.06 25.63
N GLY A 125 15.31 8.30 26.11
CA GLY A 125 16.31 9.29 25.75
C GLY A 125 15.66 10.49 25.09
N LEU A 126 15.91 11.66 25.67
CA LEU A 126 15.41 12.94 25.23
C LEU A 126 16.57 13.93 25.19
N GLU A 127 16.76 14.57 24.03
CA GLU A 127 17.63 15.74 23.88
C GLU A 127 16.84 16.83 23.17
N GLY A 128 16.72 17.99 23.77
CA GLY A 128 16.07 19.16 23.19
C GLY A 128 16.97 20.37 23.24
N SER A 129 16.81 21.29 22.29
CA SER A 129 17.42 22.61 22.37
C SER A 129 16.47 23.71 21.91
N GLY A 130 16.65 24.91 22.49
CA GLY A 130 15.78 26.05 22.26
C GLY A 130 14.33 25.76 22.59
N VAL A 131 14.08 25.14 23.75
CA VAL A 131 12.73 24.81 24.20
C VAL A 131 12.14 26.04 24.86
N SER A 132 10.95 26.43 24.44
CA SER A 132 10.19 27.47 25.13
C SER A 132 8.74 27.05 25.27
N PHE A 133 8.17 27.37 26.42
CA PHE A 133 6.79 27.17 26.80
C PHE A 133 6.21 28.54 27.10
N ARG A 134 5.04 28.85 26.55
CA ARG A 134 4.30 30.08 26.82
C ARG A 134 2.84 29.74 27.04
N THR A 135 2.25 30.34 28.07
CA THR A 135 0.83 30.17 28.40
C THR A 135 0.28 31.49 28.91
N GLY A 136 -1.01 31.74 28.66
CA GLY A 136 -1.70 32.95 29.09
C GLY A 136 -3.00 32.59 29.81
N HIS A 137 -3.59 33.54 30.53
CA HIS A 137 -4.86 33.33 31.23
C HIS A 137 -6.00 33.02 30.23
N GLY A 138 -6.24 31.74 29.98
CA GLY A 138 -7.21 31.27 28.98
C GLY A 138 -6.70 31.27 27.54
N GLU A 139 -5.44 31.60 27.30
CA GLU A 139 -4.84 31.51 25.96
C GLU A 139 -4.35 30.07 25.69
N PRO A 140 -4.30 29.65 24.41
CA PRO A 140 -3.65 28.39 24.04
C PRO A 140 -2.22 28.34 24.55
N THR A 141 -1.83 27.20 25.09
CA THR A 141 -0.44 26.98 25.47
C THR A 141 0.39 26.72 24.23
N GLU A 142 1.48 27.44 24.05
CA GLU A 142 2.41 27.28 22.93
C GLU A 142 3.75 26.71 23.44
N VAL A 143 4.22 25.63 22.84
CA VAL A 143 5.54 25.05 23.07
C VAL A 143 6.32 25.17 21.76
N LYS A 144 7.47 25.83 21.77
CA LYS A 144 8.39 25.88 20.63
C LYS A 144 9.65 25.10 20.93
N LEU A 145 10.19 24.48 19.90
CA LEU A 145 11.33 23.59 19.93
C LEU A 145 12.28 24.00 18.82
N GLY A 146 13.53 24.34 19.15
CA GLY A 146 14.58 24.50 18.13
C GLY A 146 14.92 23.16 17.51
N ARG A 147 15.29 22.19 18.37
CA ARG A 147 15.55 20.79 18.04
C ARG A 147 14.98 19.89 19.12
N LEU A 148 14.50 18.71 18.75
CA LEU A 148 14.14 17.64 19.66
C LEU A 148 14.55 16.31 19.04
N ALA A 149 15.37 15.54 19.75
CA ALA A 149 15.78 14.19 19.41
C ALA A 149 15.31 13.21 20.50
N LEU A 150 14.72 12.10 20.05
CA LEU A 150 14.25 11.01 20.89
C LEU A 150 14.87 9.69 20.40
N VAL A 151 15.18 8.81 21.34
CA VAL A 151 15.68 7.45 21.06
C VAL A 151 14.68 6.43 21.58
N GLY A 152 14.51 5.32 20.87
CA GLY A 152 13.61 4.22 21.25
C GLY A 152 12.18 4.69 21.47
N VAL A 153 11.58 5.28 20.43
CA VAL A 153 10.22 5.82 20.49
C VAL A 153 9.20 4.71 20.24
N ALA A 154 8.26 4.56 21.15
CA ALA A 154 7.09 3.70 20.99
C ALA A 154 5.82 4.55 20.98
N ILE A 155 4.98 4.37 19.97
CA ILE A 155 3.69 5.03 19.81
C ILE A 155 2.61 3.95 19.84
N ALA A 156 1.65 4.08 20.76
CA ALA A 156 0.47 3.24 20.83
C ALA A 156 -0.78 4.10 20.61
N ALA A 157 -1.59 3.72 19.62
CA ALA A 157 -2.85 4.40 19.29
C ALA A 157 -3.91 3.35 18.91
N GLY A 158 -4.76 2.97 19.87
CA GLY A 158 -5.73 1.88 19.67
C GLY A 158 -5.02 0.53 19.51
N ASP A 159 -5.28 -0.16 18.40
CA ASP A 159 -4.65 -1.43 18.02
C ASP A 159 -3.33 -1.24 17.26
N VAL A 160 -3.01 -0.01 16.85
CA VAL A 160 -1.76 0.31 16.16
C VAL A 160 -0.64 0.54 17.15
N ARG A 161 0.47 -0.17 16.93
CA ARG A 161 1.75 0.04 17.61
C ARG A 161 2.81 0.38 16.58
N VAL A 162 3.56 1.45 16.85
CA VAL A 162 4.69 1.91 16.05
C VAL A 162 5.91 2.00 16.95
N GLU A 163 7.02 1.42 16.53
CA GLU A 163 8.32 1.51 17.17
C GLU A 163 9.27 2.24 16.21
N ILE A 164 10.07 3.17 16.72
CA ILE A 164 11.01 3.97 15.95
C ILE A 164 12.32 4.03 16.72
N GLU A 165 13.43 3.62 16.10
CA GLU A 165 14.74 3.60 16.75
C GLU A 165 15.19 5.00 17.16
N SER A 166 15.02 6.00 16.29
CA SER A 166 15.23 7.40 16.64
C SER A 166 14.36 8.35 15.83
N LEU A 167 14.01 9.46 16.47
CA LEU A 167 13.24 10.56 15.90
C LEU A 167 14.01 11.85 16.15
N GLU A 168 14.23 12.66 15.12
CA GLU A 168 14.72 14.03 15.26
C GLU A 168 13.73 14.99 14.59
N CYS A 169 13.42 16.08 15.26
CA CYS A 169 12.63 17.16 14.68
C CYS A 169 13.30 18.51 14.91
N ARG A 170 13.09 19.42 13.95
CA ARG A 170 13.65 20.77 13.93
C ARG A 170 12.58 21.80 13.62
N GLY A 171 12.65 22.95 14.29
CA GLY A 171 11.69 24.05 14.11
C GLY A 171 10.27 23.62 14.45
N GLY A 172 10.07 23.07 15.64
CA GLY A 172 8.78 22.57 16.11
C GLY A 172 7.98 23.64 16.86
N ALA A 173 6.67 23.66 16.66
CA ALA A 173 5.72 24.41 17.45
C ALA A 173 4.50 23.52 17.76
N LEU A 174 4.08 23.46 19.00
CA LEU A 174 2.91 22.76 19.48
C LEU A 174 1.99 23.75 20.18
N ARG A 175 0.73 23.82 19.76
CA ARG A 175 -0.31 24.63 20.36
C ARG A 175 -1.37 23.72 20.96
N LEU A 176 -1.67 23.95 22.23
CA LEU A 176 -2.62 23.18 23.01
C LEU A 176 -3.80 24.10 23.34
N GLY A 177 -4.95 23.83 22.71
CA GLY A 177 -6.17 24.60 22.81
C GLY A 177 -7.02 24.23 24.02
N GLU A 178 -8.32 24.56 23.98
CA GLU A 178 -9.29 24.02 24.94
C GLU A 178 -9.62 22.56 24.62
N GLY A 179 -9.91 21.75 25.64
CA GLY A 179 -10.28 20.34 25.45
C GLY A 179 -9.14 19.47 24.92
N ASN A 180 -9.39 18.78 23.81
CA ASN A 180 -8.44 17.85 23.17
C ASN A 180 -7.82 18.43 21.88
N ASP A 181 -7.95 19.74 21.67
CA ASP A 181 -7.45 20.40 20.46
C ASP A 181 -5.93 20.59 20.55
N VAL A 182 -5.22 19.97 19.61
CA VAL A 182 -3.76 20.01 19.51
C VAL A 182 -3.37 20.35 18.08
N GLN A 183 -2.52 21.36 17.92
CA GLN A 183 -1.96 21.75 16.62
C GLN A 183 -0.43 21.71 16.70
N GLY A 184 0.19 20.82 15.95
CA GLY A 184 1.63 20.71 15.79
C GLY A 184 2.06 21.21 14.42
N ALA A 185 3.17 21.92 14.37
CA ALA A 185 3.90 22.25 13.15
C ALA A 185 5.38 21.89 13.36
N ILE A 186 6.00 21.20 12.41
CA ILE A 186 7.40 20.81 12.47
C ILE A 186 8.01 21.11 11.10
N ALA A 187 9.05 21.93 11.05
CA ALA A 187 9.72 22.28 9.79
C ALA A 187 10.38 21.06 9.16
N THR A 188 11.05 20.22 9.96
CA THR A 188 11.68 18.98 9.48
C THR A 188 11.56 17.88 10.52
N LEU A 189 11.15 16.69 10.08
CA LEU A 189 11.05 15.47 10.87
C LEU A 189 11.88 14.37 10.19
N GLU A 190 12.80 13.78 10.93
CA GLU A 190 13.62 12.65 10.52
C GLU A 190 13.35 11.46 11.43
N LEU A 191 13.04 10.31 10.85
CA LEU A 191 12.81 9.05 11.53
C LEU A 191 13.83 8.03 11.02
N LYS A 192 14.41 7.24 11.92
CA LYS A 192 15.27 6.10 11.57
C LYS A 192 14.73 4.83 12.20
N GLY A 193 14.74 3.75 11.41
CA GLY A 193 14.34 2.42 11.84
C GLY A 193 12.93 2.37 12.41
N GLY A 194 11.91 2.43 11.55
CA GLY A 194 10.52 2.34 11.98
C GLY A 194 9.94 0.95 11.75
N ARG A 195 9.08 0.50 12.66
CA ARG A 195 8.25 -0.70 12.51
C ARG A 195 6.85 -0.43 13.02
N ALA A 196 5.84 -0.91 12.32
CA ALA A 196 4.45 -0.81 12.71
C ALA A 196 3.70 -2.08 12.34
N LYS A 197 2.73 -2.46 13.15
CA LYS A 197 1.77 -3.51 12.81
C LYS A 197 0.37 -2.93 12.74
N ILE A 198 -0.27 -3.08 11.59
CA ILE A 198 -1.62 -2.59 11.32
C ILE A 198 -2.44 -3.79 10.84
N GLY A 199 -3.24 -4.38 11.74
CA GLY A 199 -3.92 -5.65 11.49
C GLY A 199 -2.93 -6.77 11.19
N GLU A 200 -3.05 -7.38 10.01
CA GLU A 200 -2.17 -8.47 9.54
C GLU A 200 -0.94 -7.98 8.76
N VAL A 201 -0.83 -6.67 8.54
CA VAL A 201 0.27 -6.07 7.78
C VAL A 201 1.31 -5.53 8.74
N GLU A 202 2.54 -6.00 8.58
CA GLU A 202 3.74 -5.43 9.18
C GLU A 202 4.39 -4.46 8.19
N ILE A 203 4.74 -3.27 8.67
CA ILE A 203 5.38 -2.20 7.92
C ILE A 203 6.70 -1.90 8.61
N ALA A 204 7.81 -1.95 7.89
CA ALA A 204 9.09 -1.47 8.36
C ALA A 204 9.67 -0.45 7.39
N PHE A 205 10.49 0.47 7.88
CA PHE A 205 11.26 1.39 7.04
C PHE A 205 12.63 1.68 7.64
N ALA A 206 13.64 1.86 6.78
CA ALA A 206 14.99 2.21 7.23
C ALA A 206 15.09 3.68 7.67
N SER A 207 14.51 4.59 6.89
CA SER A 207 14.43 6.01 7.27
C SER A 207 13.25 6.72 6.61
N ALA A 208 12.74 7.75 7.26
CA ALA A 208 11.76 8.67 6.68
C ALA A 208 12.14 10.11 6.99
N THR A 209 12.01 11.01 6.02
CA THR A 209 12.21 12.45 6.19
C THR A 209 10.99 13.17 5.69
N ALA A 210 10.43 14.06 6.50
CA ALA A 210 9.29 14.88 6.15
C ALA A 210 9.59 16.35 6.40
N GLN A 211 9.05 17.22 5.54
CA GLN A 211 9.14 18.67 5.65
C GLN A 211 7.76 19.29 5.79
N ASP A 212 7.69 20.43 6.47
CA ASP A 212 6.45 21.17 6.71
C ASP A 212 5.33 20.30 7.28
N VAL A 213 5.69 19.47 8.27
CA VAL A 213 4.76 18.55 8.90
C VAL A 213 3.76 19.34 9.75
N ARG A 214 2.48 19.05 9.56
CA ARG A 214 1.37 19.60 10.33
C ARG A 214 0.58 18.46 10.94
N LEU A 215 0.26 18.61 12.22
CA LEU A 215 -0.61 17.69 12.94
C LEU A 215 -1.74 18.50 13.54
N VAL A 216 -2.98 18.10 13.29
CA VAL A 216 -4.15 18.70 13.91
C VAL A 216 -4.97 17.59 14.51
N ARG A 217 -5.17 17.64 15.82
CA ARG A 217 -6.14 16.82 16.54
C ARG A 217 -7.25 17.73 17.01
N SER A 218 -8.49 17.31 16.77
CA SER A 218 -9.68 17.98 17.28
C SER A 218 -10.74 16.96 17.67
N ALA A 219 -11.89 17.43 18.16
CA ALA A 219 -13.07 16.59 18.35
C ALA A 219 -13.52 15.86 17.05
N GLN A 220 -13.17 16.40 15.87
CA GLN A 220 -13.53 15.82 14.58
C GLN A 220 -12.56 14.73 14.09
N GLY A 221 -11.48 14.45 14.82
CA GLY A 221 -10.49 13.44 14.48
C GLY A 221 -9.07 14.00 14.35
N ILE A 222 -8.23 13.22 13.66
CA ILE A 222 -6.81 13.51 13.45
C ILE A 222 -6.58 13.81 11.97
N GLU A 223 -5.83 14.88 11.73
CA GLU A 223 -5.26 15.26 10.45
C GLU A 223 -3.74 15.32 10.58
N ILE A 224 -3.03 14.67 9.66
CA ILE A 224 -1.57 14.74 9.54
C ILE A 224 -1.27 15.12 8.10
N ALA A 225 -0.42 16.11 7.90
CA ALA A 225 0.05 16.51 6.57
C ALA A 225 1.56 16.73 6.58
N ALA A 226 2.19 16.53 5.43
CA ALA A 226 3.58 16.93 5.18
C ALA A 226 3.64 17.55 3.79
N GLY A 227 4.47 18.59 3.60
CA GLY A 227 4.69 19.20 2.29
C GLY A 227 5.59 18.36 1.39
N VAL A 228 6.58 17.69 1.98
CA VAL A 228 7.43 16.71 1.30
C VAL A 228 7.59 15.51 2.23
N LEU A 229 7.55 14.30 1.66
CA LEU A 229 7.83 13.06 2.37
C LEU A 229 8.74 12.18 1.52
N GLU A 230 9.86 11.73 2.08
CA GLU A 230 10.74 10.73 1.51
C GLU A 230 10.87 9.56 2.49
N ILE A 231 10.67 8.33 2.02
CA ILE A 231 10.84 7.12 2.80
C ILE A 231 11.79 6.17 2.05
N ARG A 232 12.73 5.56 2.77
CA ARG A 232 13.73 4.62 2.23
C ARG A 232 13.62 3.27 2.89
N GLY A 233 13.84 2.23 2.09
CA GLY A 233 13.88 0.84 2.52
C GLY A 233 12.58 0.43 3.23
N ILE A 234 11.44 0.61 2.55
CA ILE A 234 10.14 0.20 3.06
C ILE A 234 10.01 -1.31 2.83
N ASP A 235 9.63 -2.04 3.86
CA ASP A 235 9.25 -3.44 3.77
C ASP A 235 7.80 -3.58 4.28
N LEU A 236 6.89 -4.04 3.43
CA LEU A 236 5.53 -4.40 3.79
C LEU A 236 5.41 -5.92 3.73
N GLN A 237 4.91 -6.52 4.80
CA GLN A 237 4.75 -7.96 4.90
C GLN A 237 3.36 -8.32 5.43
N SER A 238 2.72 -9.28 4.78
CA SER A 238 1.50 -9.95 5.22
C SER A 238 1.66 -11.47 5.06
N ALA A 239 0.64 -12.24 5.42
CA ALA A 239 0.66 -13.69 5.22
C ALA A 239 0.74 -14.08 3.72
N ALA A 240 0.16 -13.27 2.83
CA ALA A 240 0.05 -13.58 1.40
C ALA A 240 1.02 -12.79 0.50
N ALA A 241 1.60 -11.70 0.99
CA ALA A 241 2.40 -10.80 0.16
C ALA A 241 3.56 -10.15 0.92
N LYS A 242 4.67 -9.98 0.21
CA LYS A 242 5.81 -9.15 0.59
C LYS A 242 6.04 -8.09 -0.49
N LEU A 243 6.22 -6.84 -0.07
CA LEU A 243 6.59 -5.72 -0.94
C LEU A 243 7.76 -5.00 -0.31
N ARG A 244 8.84 -4.81 -1.06
CA ARG A 244 9.99 -4.02 -0.66
C ARG A 244 10.13 -2.83 -1.60
N ILE A 245 10.18 -1.62 -1.06
CA ILE A 245 10.37 -0.39 -1.83
C ILE A 245 11.71 0.22 -1.41
N VAL A 246 12.60 0.44 -2.38
CA VAL A 246 13.92 1.03 -2.13
C VAL A 246 13.78 2.49 -1.67
N ARG A 247 12.97 3.26 -2.41
CA ARG A 247 12.71 4.67 -2.13
C ARG A 247 11.35 5.08 -2.65
N ALA A 248 10.60 5.80 -1.83
CA ALA A 248 9.35 6.45 -2.19
C ALA A 248 9.44 7.94 -1.83
N GLN A 249 8.99 8.82 -2.73
CA GLN A 249 9.03 10.26 -2.54
C GLN A 249 7.71 10.89 -2.97
N ALA A 250 7.11 11.67 -2.08
CA ALA A 250 5.98 12.54 -2.36
C ALA A 250 6.44 14.00 -2.24
N SER A 251 6.49 14.71 -3.38
CA SER A 251 7.01 16.07 -3.49
C SER A 251 5.95 17.16 -3.41
N GLN A 252 4.68 16.81 -3.66
CA GLN A 252 3.52 17.72 -3.55
C GLN A 252 2.67 17.45 -2.31
N GLY A 253 3.31 16.87 -1.30
CA GLY A 253 2.74 16.60 0.00
C GLY A 253 2.04 15.27 0.15
N VAL A 254 1.71 14.97 1.40
CA VAL A 254 0.95 13.81 1.83
C VAL A 254 -0.04 14.32 2.87
N ARG A 255 -1.27 13.83 2.81
CA ARG A 255 -2.31 14.20 3.77
C ARG A 255 -3.08 12.98 4.22
N PHE A 256 -3.24 12.85 5.52
CA PHE A 256 -4.05 11.84 6.17
C PHE A 256 -5.14 12.53 6.97
N VAL A 257 -6.40 12.30 6.63
CA VAL A 257 -7.56 12.91 7.31
C VAL A 257 -8.55 11.81 7.61
N ARG A 258 -8.87 11.61 8.90
CA ARG A 258 -9.94 10.70 9.34
C ARG A 258 -9.85 9.28 8.74
N GLY A 259 -8.63 8.76 8.57
CA GLY A 259 -8.42 7.41 8.03
C GLY A 259 -8.14 7.36 6.53
N GLU A 260 -8.41 8.44 5.80
CA GLU A 260 -8.14 8.56 4.38
C GLU A 260 -6.73 9.13 4.15
N LEU A 261 -5.96 8.47 3.28
CA LEU A 261 -4.65 8.93 2.85
C LEU A 261 -4.77 9.46 1.42
N SER A 262 -4.26 10.66 1.16
CA SER A 262 -4.14 11.25 -0.17
C SER A 262 -2.70 11.69 -0.42
N VAL A 263 -2.17 11.33 -1.59
CA VAL A 263 -0.83 11.67 -2.06
C VAL A 263 -0.96 12.21 -3.49
N PRO A 264 -0.88 13.55 -3.69
CA PRO A 264 -1.06 14.16 -5.01
C PRO A 264 -0.07 13.65 -6.05
N ASP A 265 1.20 13.51 -5.67
CA ASP A 265 2.26 12.94 -6.50
C ASP A 265 3.11 11.99 -5.67
N LEU A 266 3.34 10.77 -6.17
CA LEU A 266 4.24 9.79 -5.58
C LEU A 266 5.18 9.24 -6.65
N SER A 267 6.48 9.21 -6.35
CA SER A 267 7.50 8.54 -7.15
C SER A 267 8.11 7.40 -6.35
N VAL A 268 8.25 6.23 -6.97
CA VAL A 268 8.89 5.04 -6.43
C VAL A 268 9.98 4.59 -7.42
N ASP A 269 11.23 4.62 -6.97
CA ASP A 269 12.38 4.35 -7.83
C ASP A 269 12.42 2.88 -8.24
N GLU A 270 12.37 2.00 -7.24
CA GLU A 270 12.36 0.55 -7.41
C GLU A 270 11.56 -0.10 -6.28
N ALA A 271 10.75 -1.10 -6.65
CA ALA A 271 10.05 -1.94 -5.70
C ALA A 271 10.12 -3.41 -6.15
N SER A 272 10.25 -4.35 -5.23
CA SER A 272 10.11 -5.78 -5.51
C SER A 272 8.97 -6.38 -4.72
N PHE A 273 8.28 -7.35 -5.32
CA PHE A 273 7.14 -8.00 -4.70
C PHE A 273 7.24 -9.52 -4.81
N ASP A 274 6.62 -10.19 -3.86
CA ASP A 274 6.42 -11.64 -3.83
C ASP A 274 5.02 -11.90 -3.26
N VAL A 275 4.13 -12.39 -4.09
CA VAL A 275 2.70 -12.56 -3.79
C VAL A 275 2.32 -14.02 -4.00
N ALA A 276 1.92 -14.67 -2.91
CA ALA A 276 1.27 -15.96 -2.93
C ALA A 276 -0.18 -15.81 -3.38
N LEU A 277 -0.55 -16.50 -4.44
CA LEU A 277 -1.90 -16.53 -4.96
C LEU A 277 -2.68 -17.63 -4.22
N ALA A 278 -3.72 -17.23 -3.49
CA ALA A 278 -4.49 -18.14 -2.63
C ALA A 278 -4.97 -19.38 -3.39
N LYS A 279 -4.90 -20.55 -2.74
CA LYS A 279 -5.72 -21.69 -3.14
C LYS A 279 -7.19 -21.31 -2.84
N PRO A 280 -8.10 -21.23 -3.83
CA PRO A 280 -9.51 -21.18 -3.50
C PRO A 280 -9.73 -22.43 -2.67
N ASP A 281 -10.16 -22.21 -1.42
CA ASP A 281 -10.38 -23.31 -0.49
C ASP A 281 -11.29 -24.32 -1.18
N ALA A 282 -10.87 -25.58 -1.14
CA ALA A 282 -11.65 -26.67 -1.69
C ALA A 282 -12.95 -26.78 -0.88
N GLU A 283 -14.03 -26.27 -1.46
CA GLU A 283 -15.40 -26.78 -1.26
C GLU A 283 -15.87 -26.87 0.21
N GLU A 284 -16.15 -25.73 0.86
CA GLU A 284 -17.41 -25.66 1.60
C GLU A 284 -18.49 -25.25 0.60
N ALA A 285 -19.39 -26.18 0.29
CA ALA A 285 -20.52 -25.91 -0.59
C ALA A 285 -21.26 -24.66 -0.11
N PRO A 286 -21.38 -23.59 -0.92
CA PRO A 286 -21.95 -22.35 -0.46
C PRO A 286 -23.43 -22.59 -0.08
N THR A 287 -23.72 -22.48 1.21
CA THR A 287 -25.08 -22.37 1.75
C THR A 287 -25.70 -21.11 1.14
N SER A 288 -26.44 -21.29 0.05
CA SER A 288 -27.46 -20.40 -0.54
C SER A 288 -27.51 -18.97 0.02
N ALA A 289 -26.47 -18.18 -0.21
CA ALA A 289 -26.46 -16.75 -0.01
C ALA A 289 -25.73 -16.14 -1.20
N ARG A 290 -26.53 -15.64 -2.16
CA ARG A 290 -26.17 -14.77 -3.30
C ARG A 290 -24.68 -14.43 -3.36
N VAL A 291 -23.87 -15.35 -3.88
CA VAL A 291 -22.55 -15.00 -4.40
C VAL A 291 -22.86 -14.06 -5.56
N ALA A 292 -22.54 -12.77 -5.39
CA ALA A 292 -22.59 -11.80 -6.46
C ALA A 292 -21.84 -12.43 -7.63
N ARG A 293 -22.56 -12.79 -8.71
CA ARG A 293 -21.94 -13.29 -9.94
C ARG A 293 -20.86 -12.27 -10.29
N SER A 294 -19.59 -12.66 -10.16
CA SER A 294 -18.48 -11.85 -10.60
C SER A 294 -18.81 -11.40 -12.02
N GLN A 295 -18.79 -10.08 -12.26
CA GLN A 295 -19.02 -9.58 -13.61
C GLN A 295 -18.06 -10.32 -14.55
N PRO A 296 -18.53 -10.77 -15.72
CA PRO A 296 -17.66 -11.44 -16.69
C PRO A 296 -16.48 -10.52 -16.97
N PHE A 297 -15.27 -11.10 -16.96
CA PHE A 297 -14.04 -10.38 -17.26
C PHE A 297 -14.18 -9.69 -18.62
N ASP A 298 -14.10 -8.36 -18.64
CA ASP A 298 -14.21 -7.60 -19.89
C ASP A 298 -12.94 -7.80 -20.72
N LEU A 299 -13.10 -8.45 -21.86
CA LEU A 299 -12.04 -8.80 -22.79
C LEU A 299 -11.87 -7.79 -23.93
N MET A 300 -12.55 -6.63 -23.87
CA MET A 300 -12.44 -5.59 -24.90
C MET A 300 -11.00 -5.08 -25.10
N PHE A 301 -10.14 -5.16 -24.09
CA PHE A 301 -8.73 -4.79 -24.23
C PHE A 301 -7.98 -5.62 -25.28
N LEU A 302 -8.43 -6.86 -25.54
CA LEU A 302 -7.80 -7.74 -26.52
C LEU A 302 -7.90 -7.18 -27.95
N ASP A 303 -8.88 -6.32 -28.25
CA ASP A 303 -9.03 -5.68 -29.56
C ASP A 303 -7.97 -4.61 -29.85
N GLN A 304 -7.26 -4.15 -28.82
CA GLN A 304 -6.25 -3.09 -28.95
C GLN A 304 -4.82 -3.65 -28.92
N LEU A 305 -4.67 -4.99 -28.83
CA LEU A 305 -3.38 -5.64 -28.77
C LEU A 305 -2.77 -5.78 -30.17
N SER A 306 -1.48 -5.53 -30.29
CA SER A 306 -0.71 -5.80 -31.50
C SER A 306 0.57 -6.55 -31.14
N GLY A 307 1.13 -7.34 -32.06
CA GLY A 307 2.39 -8.04 -31.83
C GLY A 307 2.37 -9.46 -32.35
N ARG A 308 2.92 -10.39 -31.58
CA ARG A 308 2.98 -11.82 -31.95
C ARG A 308 2.98 -12.74 -30.75
N VAL A 309 2.45 -13.93 -30.96
CA VAL A 309 2.47 -15.04 -30.00
C VAL A 309 2.99 -16.28 -30.70
N ASN A 310 4.10 -16.83 -30.20
CA ASN A 310 4.68 -18.09 -30.61
C ASN A 310 4.51 -19.09 -29.48
N VAL A 311 3.81 -20.19 -29.73
CA VAL A 311 3.61 -21.24 -28.72
C VAL A 311 3.71 -22.61 -29.36
N ASP A 312 4.44 -23.52 -28.74
CA ASP A 312 4.43 -24.93 -29.13
C ASP A 312 3.51 -25.71 -28.19
N LEU A 313 2.40 -26.21 -28.73
CA LEU A 313 1.47 -27.06 -28.00
C LEU A 313 1.82 -28.53 -28.21
N ASN A 314 2.35 -29.14 -27.16
CA ASN A 314 2.67 -30.56 -27.09
C ASN A 314 1.46 -31.34 -26.59
N VAL A 315 0.83 -32.11 -27.47
CA VAL A 315 -0.35 -32.93 -27.18
C VAL A 315 0.06 -34.39 -27.12
N ASP A 316 -0.27 -35.08 -26.02
CA ASP A 316 -0.21 -36.54 -25.92
C ASP A 316 -1.59 -37.05 -25.56
N VAL A 317 -2.18 -37.81 -26.47
CA VAL A 317 -3.53 -38.36 -26.33
C VAL A 317 -3.50 -39.87 -26.48
N ARG A 318 -4.30 -40.53 -25.65
CA ARG A 318 -4.59 -41.95 -25.74
C ARG A 318 -5.96 -42.13 -26.36
N ILE A 319 -5.99 -42.88 -27.46
CA ILE A 319 -7.19 -43.18 -28.26
C ILE A 319 -7.38 -44.70 -28.24
N PRO A 320 -8.62 -45.25 -28.24
CA PRO A 320 -8.81 -46.69 -28.31
C PRO A 320 -8.27 -47.19 -29.64
N VAL A 321 -7.78 -48.43 -29.67
CA VAL A 321 -7.19 -49.07 -30.86
C VAL A 321 -5.79 -48.57 -31.26
N ILE A 322 -5.53 -47.25 -31.28
CA ILE A 322 -4.26 -46.66 -31.79
C ILE A 322 -3.18 -46.48 -30.69
N LYS A 323 -3.47 -46.92 -29.45
CA LYS A 323 -2.58 -46.99 -28.27
C LYS A 323 -2.03 -45.66 -27.72
N ARG A 324 -1.47 -44.75 -28.52
CA ARG A 324 -0.96 -43.42 -28.09
C ARG A 324 -0.58 -42.56 -29.31
N ARG A 325 -0.86 -41.25 -29.28
CA ARG A 325 -0.41 -40.28 -30.29
C ARG A 325 0.21 -39.08 -29.61
N VAL A 326 1.37 -38.66 -30.12
CA VAL A 326 2.10 -37.47 -29.65
C VAL A 326 2.24 -36.53 -30.85
N ALA A 327 1.87 -35.26 -30.66
CA ALA A 327 1.99 -34.22 -31.67
C ALA A 327 2.53 -32.92 -31.04
N VAL A 328 3.23 -32.12 -31.84
CA VAL A 328 3.66 -30.77 -31.46
C VAL A 328 3.12 -29.80 -32.49
N HIS A 329 2.24 -28.90 -32.05
CA HIS A 329 1.64 -27.88 -32.91
C HIS A 329 2.33 -26.55 -32.66
N ARG A 330 2.88 -25.95 -33.70
CA ARG A 330 3.61 -24.69 -33.61
C ARG A 330 2.67 -23.57 -33.98
N PHE A 331 2.14 -22.85 -33.01
CA PHE A 331 1.37 -21.65 -33.28
C PHE A 331 2.32 -20.47 -33.44
N ARG A 332 2.28 -19.79 -34.58
CA ARG A 332 3.06 -18.59 -34.90
C ARG A 332 2.12 -17.50 -35.35
N VAL A 333 1.53 -16.82 -34.38
CA VAL A 333 0.33 -16.00 -34.59
C VAL A 333 0.70 -14.52 -34.53
N PRO A 334 0.77 -13.82 -35.68
CA PRO A 334 0.80 -12.37 -35.68
C PRO A 334 -0.56 -11.83 -35.21
N ILE A 335 -0.52 -10.75 -34.44
CA ILE A 335 -1.70 -10.05 -33.95
C ILE A 335 -1.63 -8.62 -34.48
N ASP A 336 -2.65 -8.19 -35.23
CA ASP A 336 -2.81 -6.80 -35.66
C ASP A 336 -4.12 -6.26 -35.08
N LYS A 337 -4.04 -5.31 -34.14
CA LYS A 337 -5.20 -4.67 -33.51
C LYS A 337 -6.27 -5.66 -33.07
N GLY A 338 -5.81 -6.66 -32.31
CA GLY A 338 -6.61 -7.71 -31.71
C GLY A 338 -7.20 -8.69 -32.70
N THR A 339 -6.72 -8.71 -33.94
CA THR A 339 -7.15 -9.65 -34.97
C THR A 339 -6.02 -10.61 -35.32
N ILE A 340 -6.39 -11.85 -35.62
CA ILE A 340 -5.47 -12.89 -36.10
C ILE A 340 -6.04 -13.53 -37.36
N ASP A 341 -5.16 -14.04 -38.21
CA ASP A 341 -5.54 -14.92 -39.32
C ASP A 341 -5.71 -16.34 -38.78
N PHE A 342 -6.94 -16.86 -38.74
CA PHE A 342 -7.19 -18.21 -38.25
C PHE A 342 -6.74 -19.30 -39.23
N HIS A 343 -6.54 -18.95 -40.52
CA HIS A 343 -5.97 -19.88 -41.49
C HIS A 343 -4.47 -20.12 -41.23
N GLU A 344 -3.76 -19.17 -40.63
CA GLU A 344 -2.40 -19.40 -40.16
C GLU A 344 -2.34 -20.40 -38.99
N LEU A 345 -3.40 -20.51 -38.18
CA LEU A 345 -3.51 -21.55 -37.15
C LEU A 345 -3.64 -22.95 -37.77
N GLU A 346 -4.26 -23.06 -38.95
CA GLU A 346 -4.44 -24.34 -39.66
C GLU A 346 -3.14 -24.85 -40.31
N ARG A 347 -2.32 -23.94 -40.87
CA ARG A 347 -1.10 -24.31 -41.62
C ARG A 347 -0.11 -25.15 -40.82
N ASP A 348 -0.03 -24.97 -39.51
CA ASP A 348 0.86 -25.73 -38.63
C ASP A 348 0.16 -26.95 -37.97
N LEU A 349 -1.16 -27.11 -38.18
CA LEU A 349 -1.91 -28.34 -37.84
C LEU A 349 -1.76 -29.43 -38.91
N SER A 350 -1.28 -29.08 -40.12
CA SER A 350 -1.22 -29.94 -41.30
C SER A 350 -0.13 -31.03 -41.29
N PHE A 351 0.73 -31.09 -40.27
CA PHE A 351 1.79 -32.12 -40.16
C PHE A 351 1.28 -33.48 -39.64
N LEU A 352 0.01 -33.58 -39.27
CA LEU A 352 -0.69 -34.85 -39.33
C LEU A 352 -0.92 -35.17 -40.80
N GLU A 353 -0.39 -36.29 -41.31
CA GLU A 353 -0.74 -36.82 -42.63
C GLU A 353 -2.26 -37.16 -42.80
N ASP A 354 -3.12 -36.78 -41.84
CA ASP A 354 -4.59 -36.80 -41.85
C ASP A 354 -5.09 -35.61 -41.01
N ALA A 355 -5.57 -34.53 -41.61
CA ALA A 355 -5.89 -33.26 -40.93
C ALA A 355 -7.17 -33.29 -40.07
N ILE A 356 -7.17 -34.04 -38.96
CA ILE A 356 -8.34 -34.27 -38.09
C ILE A 356 -9.02 -32.98 -37.54
N LEU A 357 -8.44 -31.77 -37.62
CA LEU A 357 -9.00 -30.55 -37.00
C LEU A 357 -8.91 -29.34 -37.94
N ASP A 358 -10.03 -28.63 -38.14
CA ASP A 358 -10.11 -27.48 -39.07
C ASP A 358 -10.95 -26.32 -38.50
N PHE A 359 -10.63 -25.08 -38.89
CA PHE A 359 -11.47 -23.91 -38.62
C PHE A 359 -12.31 -23.59 -39.87
N LYS A 360 -13.64 -23.60 -39.74
CA LYS A 360 -14.53 -23.22 -40.85
C LYS A 360 -15.53 -22.16 -40.45
N LEU A 361 -15.83 -21.26 -41.38
CA LEU A 361 -16.98 -20.37 -41.26
C LEU A 361 -18.24 -21.10 -41.74
N LYS A 362 -19.16 -21.42 -40.81
CA LYS A 362 -20.44 -22.08 -41.11
C LYS A 362 -21.61 -21.16 -40.79
N GLY A 363 -22.04 -20.36 -41.78
CA GLY A 363 -23.11 -19.38 -41.60
C GLY A 363 -22.65 -18.19 -40.75
N ASP A 364 -23.20 -18.06 -39.54
CA ASP A 364 -22.97 -16.98 -38.58
C ASP A 364 -22.00 -17.37 -37.45
N ARG A 365 -21.29 -18.48 -37.60
CA ARG A 365 -20.36 -19.00 -36.59
C ARG A 365 -19.04 -19.45 -37.20
N LEU A 366 -17.96 -19.19 -36.47
CA LEU A 366 -16.68 -19.88 -36.66
C LEU A 366 -16.76 -21.21 -35.91
N VAL A 367 -16.47 -22.32 -36.56
CA VAL A 367 -16.44 -23.64 -35.95
C VAL A 367 -15.02 -24.17 -35.95
N PHE A 368 -14.61 -24.79 -34.85
CA PHE A 368 -13.46 -25.69 -34.81
C PHE A 368 -14.01 -27.10 -34.84
N GLU A 369 -13.80 -27.80 -35.94
CA GLU A 369 -14.42 -29.10 -36.20
C GLU A 369 -13.39 -30.17 -36.45
N LYS A 370 -13.84 -31.41 -36.27
CA LYS A 370 -13.07 -32.58 -36.65
C LYS A 370 -13.24 -32.81 -38.16
N ASP A 371 -12.16 -32.94 -38.93
CA ASP A 371 -12.22 -33.23 -40.37
C ASP A 371 -11.29 -34.40 -40.71
N ILE A 372 -11.75 -35.65 -40.60
CA ILE A 372 -10.90 -36.81 -40.95
C ILE A 372 -10.99 -37.06 -42.47
N PRO A 373 -9.88 -36.96 -43.23
CA PRO A 373 -9.88 -37.36 -44.63
C PRO A 373 -10.32 -38.84 -44.75
N LEU A 374 -11.26 -39.15 -45.66
CA LEU A 374 -11.81 -40.48 -45.97
C LEU A 374 -12.96 -41.01 -45.09
N ILE A 375 -13.43 -40.28 -44.06
CA ILE A 375 -14.64 -40.65 -43.31
C ILE A 375 -15.71 -39.56 -43.47
N PRO A 376 -16.68 -39.70 -44.41
CA PRO A 376 -17.61 -38.64 -44.81
C PRO A 376 -18.68 -38.24 -43.76
N PHE A 377 -18.55 -38.66 -42.50
CA PHE A 377 -19.59 -38.51 -41.47
C PHE A 377 -19.11 -37.92 -40.14
N ASP A 378 -17.90 -37.37 -40.05
CA ASP A 378 -17.31 -36.96 -38.77
C ASP A 378 -16.96 -35.46 -38.70
N GLU A 379 -17.71 -34.58 -39.40
CA GLU A 379 -17.70 -33.10 -39.26
C GLU A 379 -18.22 -32.64 -37.87
N GLU A 380 -17.74 -33.28 -36.82
CA GLU A 380 -18.17 -33.01 -35.46
C GLU A 380 -17.56 -31.67 -35.02
N THR A 381 -18.43 -30.68 -34.84
CA THR A 381 -18.03 -29.43 -34.18
C THR A 381 -17.55 -29.73 -32.78
N ILE A 382 -16.31 -29.34 -32.46
CA ILE A 382 -15.71 -29.50 -31.13
C ILE A 382 -16.07 -28.29 -30.29
N VAL A 383 -15.83 -27.10 -30.85
CA VAL A 383 -16.22 -25.83 -30.28
C VAL A 383 -16.64 -24.88 -31.39
N TYR A 384 -17.43 -23.86 -31.06
CA TYR A 384 -17.80 -22.82 -31.99
C TYR A 384 -17.84 -21.46 -31.30
N TRP A 385 -17.73 -20.41 -32.12
CA TRP A 385 -17.84 -19.03 -31.73
C TRP A 385 -18.92 -18.36 -32.57
N GLN A 386 -19.96 -17.86 -31.92
CA GLN A 386 -21.00 -17.06 -32.58
C GLN A 386 -20.39 -15.74 -33.04
N LEU A 387 -20.54 -15.38 -34.31
CA LEU A 387 -20.01 -14.15 -34.89
C LEU A 387 -21.12 -13.10 -35.07
N GLU A 388 -20.74 -11.84 -34.96
CA GLU A 388 -21.57 -10.69 -35.32
C GLU A 388 -21.38 -10.30 -36.80
N ASP A 389 -22.25 -9.47 -37.38
CA ASP A 389 -22.24 -9.13 -38.82
C ASP A 389 -20.92 -8.49 -39.30
N ASP A 390 -20.24 -7.73 -38.45
CA ASP A 390 -18.91 -7.19 -38.73
C ASP A 390 -17.82 -8.28 -38.66
N GLU A 391 -17.91 -9.18 -37.70
CA GLU A 391 -16.99 -10.32 -37.55
C GLU A 391 -17.15 -11.37 -38.65
N ILE A 392 -18.37 -11.61 -39.16
CA ILE A 392 -18.61 -12.48 -40.31
C ILE A 392 -17.85 -11.96 -41.53
N ARG A 393 -17.90 -10.64 -41.77
CA ARG A 393 -17.15 -9.99 -42.85
C ARG A 393 -15.63 -10.09 -42.66
N MET A 394 -15.15 -10.11 -41.41
CA MET A 394 -13.74 -10.36 -41.11
C MET A 394 -13.38 -11.83 -41.35
N ALA A 395 -14.23 -12.76 -40.92
CA ALA A 395 -13.99 -14.19 -41.04
C ALA A 395 -13.98 -14.66 -42.50
N GLN A 396 -14.74 -14.00 -43.38
CA GLN A 396 -14.66 -14.20 -44.84
C GLN A 396 -13.27 -13.84 -45.44
N LYS A 397 -12.48 -13.05 -44.71
CA LYS A 397 -11.08 -12.72 -45.04
C LYS A 397 -10.09 -13.50 -44.17
N ASN A 398 -10.54 -14.59 -43.55
CA ASN A 398 -9.80 -15.42 -42.60
C ASN A 398 -9.39 -14.72 -41.29
N LEU A 399 -9.97 -13.57 -40.96
CA LEU A 399 -9.63 -12.82 -39.76
C LEU A 399 -10.65 -13.04 -38.64
N VAL A 400 -10.17 -13.18 -37.41
CA VAL A 400 -11.01 -13.27 -36.21
C VAL A 400 -10.45 -12.42 -35.07
N ARG A 401 -11.34 -11.84 -34.26
CA ARG A 401 -10.96 -11.07 -33.06
C ARG A 401 -10.48 -12.01 -31.95
N LEU A 402 -9.38 -11.68 -31.28
CA LEU A 402 -8.88 -12.41 -30.11
C LEU A 402 -9.93 -12.53 -29.00
N ARG A 403 -10.68 -11.44 -28.74
CA ARG A 403 -11.77 -11.47 -27.75
C ARG A 403 -12.81 -12.54 -28.07
N ARG A 404 -13.08 -12.77 -29.36
CA ARG A 404 -14.07 -13.73 -29.81
C ARG A 404 -13.60 -15.14 -29.50
N LEU A 405 -12.32 -15.45 -29.70
CA LEU A 405 -11.74 -16.76 -29.41
C LEU A 405 -11.82 -17.16 -27.92
N ALA A 406 -11.82 -16.18 -27.02
CA ALA A 406 -12.03 -16.43 -25.60
C ALA A 406 -13.48 -16.77 -25.22
N ALA A 407 -14.47 -16.41 -26.06
CA ALA A 407 -15.89 -16.69 -25.85
C ALA A 407 -16.32 -18.03 -26.45
N VAL A 408 -15.58 -19.10 -26.14
CA VAL A 408 -15.78 -20.43 -26.70
C VAL A 408 -17.11 -21.05 -26.26
N LYS A 409 -17.85 -21.63 -27.20
CA LYS A 409 -19.06 -22.42 -26.92
C LYS A 409 -18.85 -23.87 -27.31
N GLN A 410 -19.37 -24.79 -26.51
CA GLN A 410 -19.44 -26.20 -26.86
C GLN A 410 -20.83 -26.50 -27.45
N PRO A 411 -20.93 -27.33 -28.51
CA PRO A 411 -22.22 -27.76 -29.02
C PRO A 411 -22.94 -28.63 -28.00
N ASP A 412 -24.27 -28.53 -27.96
CA ASP A 412 -25.13 -29.38 -27.14
C ASP A 412 -25.04 -30.83 -27.62
N ARG A 413 -24.14 -31.61 -27.03
CA ARG A 413 -24.08 -33.04 -27.29
C ARG A 413 -25.26 -33.72 -26.60
N PRO A 414 -26.10 -34.51 -27.32
CA PRO A 414 -27.13 -35.30 -26.68
C PRO A 414 -26.45 -36.20 -25.64
N LYS A 415 -26.93 -36.18 -24.39
CA LYS A 415 -26.46 -37.06 -23.31
C LYS A 415 -26.65 -38.51 -23.75
N LYS A 416 -25.65 -39.09 -24.42
CA LYS A 416 -25.60 -40.52 -24.65
C LYS A 416 -25.50 -41.16 -23.26
N LYS A 417 -26.49 -41.98 -22.91
CA LYS A 417 -26.37 -42.97 -21.83
C LYS A 417 -25.27 -43.94 -22.27
N SER A 418 -24.01 -43.67 -21.93
CA SER A 418 -22.94 -44.62 -22.16
C SER A 418 -22.19 -44.84 -20.85
N ASP A 419 -22.42 -46.01 -20.26
CA ASP A 419 -21.52 -46.68 -19.31
C ASP A 419 -20.19 -47.11 -19.98
N GLU A 420 -19.95 -46.73 -21.24
CA GLU A 420 -18.69 -46.96 -21.93
C GLU A 420 -17.73 -45.79 -21.72
N PRO A 421 -16.49 -46.04 -21.26
CA PRO A 421 -15.50 -45.00 -21.07
C PRO A 421 -15.22 -44.32 -22.41
N SER A 422 -15.43 -43.00 -22.47
CA SER A 422 -15.03 -42.19 -23.62
C SER A 422 -13.57 -42.48 -23.92
N GLY A 423 -13.30 -43.10 -25.06
CA GLY A 423 -12.01 -43.67 -25.39
C GLY A 423 -10.82 -42.72 -25.49
N PHE A 424 -11.07 -41.41 -25.40
CA PHE A 424 -10.10 -40.34 -25.55
C PHE A 424 -9.64 -39.85 -24.18
N GLU A 425 -8.35 -40.00 -23.88
CA GLU A 425 -7.72 -39.52 -22.65
C GLU A 425 -6.56 -38.57 -23.00
N ILE A 426 -6.62 -37.33 -22.52
CA ILE A 426 -5.50 -36.39 -22.59
C ILE A 426 -4.49 -36.79 -21.52
N VAL A 427 -3.30 -37.20 -21.96
CA VAL A 427 -2.18 -37.56 -21.08
C VAL A 427 -1.29 -36.34 -20.84
N LYS A 428 -1.10 -35.49 -21.85
CA LYS A 428 -0.24 -34.30 -21.81
C LYS A 428 -0.82 -33.18 -22.68
N LEU A 429 -0.79 -31.97 -22.16
CA LEU A 429 -1.11 -30.72 -22.84
C LEU A 429 -0.13 -29.65 -22.33
N ASP A 430 1.07 -29.60 -22.92
CA ASP A 430 2.13 -28.68 -22.48
C ASP A 430 2.32 -27.56 -23.53
N LEU A 431 2.25 -26.31 -23.09
CA LEU A 431 2.56 -25.11 -23.87
C LEU A 431 4.03 -24.75 -23.61
N GLU A 432 4.94 -25.14 -24.51
CA GLU A 432 6.39 -25.01 -24.30
C GLU A 432 7.19 -25.08 -25.62
N PRO A 433 7.94 -24.03 -26.01
CA PRO A 433 8.02 -22.72 -25.34
C PRO A 433 6.80 -21.84 -25.64
N ILE A 434 6.48 -20.93 -24.71
CA ILE A 434 5.64 -19.76 -24.93
C ILE A 434 6.57 -18.57 -25.12
N GLU A 435 6.39 -17.82 -26.19
CA GLU A 435 7.07 -16.55 -26.46
C GLU A 435 6.07 -15.55 -27.05
N ALA A 436 5.76 -14.49 -26.32
CA ALA A 436 4.89 -13.42 -26.80
C ALA A 436 5.62 -12.08 -26.71
N VAL A 437 5.41 -11.24 -27.72
CA VAL A 437 5.81 -9.82 -27.71
C VAL A 437 4.59 -9.03 -28.14
N LEU A 438 3.99 -8.32 -27.20
CA LEU A 438 2.71 -7.64 -27.35
C LEU A 438 2.85 -6.15 -27.06
N ARG A 439 1.95 -5.36 -27.62
CA ARG A 439 1.79 -3.92 -27.41
C ARG A 439 0.31 -3.61 -27.25
N LEU A 440 -0.02 -2.56 -26.52
CA LEU A 440 -1.41 -2.11 -26.36
C LEU A 440 -1.53 -0.69 -26.88
N ASP A 441 -1.97 -0.57 -28.13
CA ASP A 441 -1.88 0.69 -28.90
C ASP A 441 -3.00 1.68 -28.58
N GLY A 442 -4.05 1.25 -27.87
CA GLY A 442 -5.22 2.06 -27.55
C GLY A 442 -5.70 1.90 -26.12
N PRO A 443 -6.64 2.75 -25.68
CA PRO A 443 -7.20 2.69 -24.34
C PRO A 443 -7.97 1.39 -24.14
N ALA A 444 -7.83 0.81 -22.96
CA ALA A 444 -8.46 -0.43 -22.59
C ALA A 444 -8.88 -0.40 -21.12
N ARG A 445 -9.99 -1.05 -20.79
CA ARG A 445 -10.42 -1.18 -19.40
C ARG A 445 -10.31 -2.64 -18.96
N ILE A 446 -9.76 -2.85 -17.77
CA ILE A 446 -9.66 -4.15 -17.11
C ILE A 446 -10.45 -4.06 -15.81
N ALA A 447 -11.52 -4.85 -15.70
CA ALA A 447 -12.33 -4.95 -14.49
C ALA A 447 -12.45 -6.42 -14.05
N TYR A 448 -11.87 -6.76 -12.90
CA TYR A 448 -11.91 -8.11 -12.35
C TYR A 448 -11.71 -8.12 -10.84
N GLY A 449 -12.51 -8.88 -10.10
CA GLY A 449 -12.18 -9.25 -8.71
C GLY A 449 -11.89 -8.07 -7.77
N GLY A 450 -12.61 -6.95 -7.91
CA GLY A 450 -12.39 -5.74 -7.10
C GLY A 450 -11.31 -4.79 -7.62
N VAL A 451 -10.66 -5.14 -8.73
CA VAL A 451 -9.73 -4.30 -9.49
C VAL A 451 -10.44 -3.70 -10.69
N ALA A 452 -10.27 -2.39 -10.89
CA ALA A 452 -10.71 -1.65 -12.06
C ALA A 452 -9.58 -0.71 -12.49
N LEU A 453 -8.99 -0.99 -13.65
CA LEU A 453 -7.91 -0.23 -14.26
C LEU A 453 -8.32 0.22 -15.66
N THR A 454 -7.96 1.44 -16.02
CA THR A 454 -7.98 1.91 -17.41
C THR A 454 -6.54 2.01 -17.88
N LEU A 455 -6.14 1.23 -18.87
CA LEU A 455 -4.83 1.25 -19.51
C LEU A 455 -4.83 2.23 -20.67
N GLY A 456 -3.82 3.09 -20.72
CA GLY A 456 -3.65 4.07 -21.79
C GLY A 456 -4.71 5.17 -21.79
N ASP A 457 -4.57 6.09 -22.73
CA ASP A 457 -5.55 7.13 -23.03
C ASP A 457 -5.63 7.34 -24.55
N ALA A 458 -6.42 8.33 -25.01
CA ALA A 458 -6.55 8.58 -26.46
C ALA A 458 -5.24 9.04 -27.13
N ALA A 459 -4.27 9.54 -26.36
CA ALA A 459 -3.00 10.07 -26.84
C ALA A 459 -1.81 9.12 -26.55
N ARG A 460 -1.93 8.21 -25.58
CA ARG A 460 -0.83 7.35 -25.12
C ARG A 460 -1.24 5.87 -25.09
N PRO A 461 -0.38 4.96 -25.57
CA PRO A 461 -0.62 3.52 -25.49
C PRO A 461 -0.70 3.07 -24.03
N GLY A 462 -1.41 1.97 -23.77
CA GLY A 462 -1.51 1.42 -22.43
C GLY A 462 -0.20 0.79 -21.95
N PHE A 463 0.55 0.16 -22.84
CA PHE A 463 1.95 -0.19 -22.59
C PHE A 463 2.74 -0.28 -23.90
N GLY A 464 4.02 0.10 -23.82
CA GLY A 464 4.92 0.12 -24.98
C GLY A 464 5.30 -1.28 -25.47
N GLU A 465 5.63 -2.19 -24.56
CA GLU A 465 5.99 -3.59 -24.88
C GLU A 465 5.73 -4.52 -23.68
N LEU A 466 5.10 -5.66 -23.92
CA LEU A 466 4.93 -6.77 -23.00
C LEU A 466 5.61 -8.01 -23.60
N ARG A 467 6.64 -8.53 -22.93
CA ARG A 467 7.30 -9.78 -23.27
C ARG A 467 6.86 -10.86 -22.30
N VAL A 468 6.44 -12.00 -22.83
CA VAL A 468 6.13 -13.19 -22.04
C VAL A 468 6.95 -14.35 -22.58
N ALA A 469 7.67 -15.05 -21.73
CA ALA A 469 8.45 -16.21 -22.11
C ALA A 469 8.32 -17.32 -21.06
N GLY A 470 8.23 -18.59 -21.46
CA GLY A 470 8.26 -19.69 -20.49
C GLY A 470 7.45 -20.90 -20.92
N ALA A 471 6.83 -21.57 -19.95
CA ALA A 471 6.08 -22.79 -20.19
C ALA A 471 4.95 -22.99 -19.18
N VAL A 472 3.84 -23.56 -19.65
CA VAL A 472 2.72 -24.02 -18.81
C VAL A 472 2.44 -25.48 -19.15
N ARG A 473 2.39 -26.36 -18.15
CA ARG A 473 2.33 -27.81 -18.35
C ARG A 473 1.07 -28.38 -17.72
N HIS A 474 0.25 -29.07 -18.49
CA HIS A 474 -0.95 -29.72 -17.99
C HIS A 474 -0.91 -31.22 -18.26
N ARG A 475 -0.82 -32.00 -17.19
CA ARG A 475 -0.80 -33.47 -17.26
C ARG A 475 -1.92 -34.02 -16.38
N PRO A 476 -3.11 -34.25 -16.95
CA PRO A 476 -4.21 -34.83 -16.21
C PRO A 476 -3.79 -36.12 -15.50
N LYS A 477 -4.27 -36.34 -14.27
CA LYS A 477 -4.02 -37.55 -13.46
C LYS A 477 -2.56 -37.80 -13.06
N GLN A 478 -1.64 -36.89 -13.37
CA GLN A 478 -0.26 -36.90 -12.86
C GLN A 478 -0.11 -35.79 -11.81
N PRO A 479 0.90 -35.88 -10.92
CA PRO A 479 1.27 -34.75 -10.07
C PRO A 479 1.51 -33.51 -10.93
N ALA A 480 0.96 -32.37 -10.50
CA ALA A 480 1.09 -31.12 -11.20
C ALA A 480 2.57 -30.76 -11.36
N GLN A 481 2.99 -30.55 -12.60
CA GLN A 481 4.36 -30.15 -12.89
C GLN A 481 4.49 -28.63 -12.81
N PRO A 482 5.63 -28.12 -12.31
CA PRO A 482 5.86 -26.69 -12.27
C PRO A 482 5.95 -26.13 -13.69
N GLY A 483 5.17 -25.06 -13.93
CA GLY A 483 5.34 -24.15 -15.05
C GLY A 483 5.85 -22.80 -14.56
N GLU A 484 6.45 -22.02 -15.44
CA GLU A 484 6.92 -20.67 -15.12
C GLU A 484 6.76 -19.78 -16.34
N LEU A 485 6.18 -18.59 -16.15
CA LEU A 485 6.18 -17.51 -17.13
C LEU A 485 7.02 -16.35 -16.60
N ARG A 486 8.02 -15.96 -17.38
CA ARG A 486 8.72 -14.69 -17.24
C ARG A 486 7.96 -13.61 -17.99
N ILE A 487 7.71 -12.49 -17.33
CA ILE A 487 6.99 -11.34 -17.83
C ILE A 487 7.88 -10.10 -17.66
N ASP A 488 8.08 -9.37 -18.75
CA ASP A 488 8.71 -8.06 -18.72
C ASP A 488 7.77 -7.06 -19.41
N LEU A 489 7.48 -5.93 -18.77
CA LEU A 489 6.59 -4.87 -19.28
C LEU A 489 7.37 -3.56 -19.33
N ARG A 490 7.15 -2.74 -20.35
CA ARG A 490 7.74 -1.40 -20.49
C ARG A 490 6.68 -0.35 -20.72
N GLU A 491 6.91 0.82 -20.12
CA GLU A 491 6.13 2.04 -20.35
C GLU A 491 4.62 1.84 -20.14
N LEU A 492 4.23 1.26 -19.00
CA LEU A 492 2.82 1.10 -18.65
C LEU A 492 2.26 2.45 -18.24
N VAL A 493 1.14 2.83 -18.86
CA VAL A 493 0.33 3.99 -18.51
C VAL A 493 -1.06 3.48 -18.14
N ALA A 494 -1.53 3.83 -16.95
CA ALA A 494 -2.83 3.42 -16.48
C ALA A 494 -3.48 4.49 -15.59
N ALA A 495 -4.77 4.37 -15.34
CA ALA A 495 -5.51 4.97 -14.26
C ALA A 495 -6.06 3.85 -13.38
N CYS A 496 -5.99 4.01 -12.07
CA CYS A 496 -6.50 3.05 -11.10
C CYS A 496 -7.80 3.61 -10.52
N GLU A 497 -8.94 3.11 -11.02
CA GLU A 497 -10.25 3.54 -10.51
C GLU A 497 -10.50 2.98 -9.11
N ARG A 498 -10.15 1.69 -8.92
CA ARG A 498 -10.28 1.00 -7.65
C ARG A 498 -9.45 -0.28 -7.63
N ILE A 499 -8.66 -0.44 -6.58
CA ILE A 499 -8.11 -1.72 -6.14
C ILE A 499 -8.53 -1.91 -4.68
N ALA A 500 -9.24 -2.99 -4.39
CA ALA A 500 -9.55 -3.35 -3.01
C ALA A 500 -8.28 -3.77 -2.25
N VAL A 501 -8.04 -3.14 -1.10
CA VAL A 501 -6.93 -3.41 -0.18
C VAL A 501 -7.52 -3.61 1.21
N GLY A 502 -7.92 -4.84 1.53
CA GLY A 502 -8.69 -5.12 2.75
C GLY A 502 -10.04 -4.40 2.74
N THR A 503 -10.30 -3.59 3.78
CA THR A 503 -11.52 -2.74 3.89
C THR A 503 -11.37 -1.37 3.23
N ARG A 504 -10.29 -1.16 2.47
CA ARG A 504 -9.97 0.11 1.83
C ARG A 504 -9.94 -0.02 0.31
N VAL A 505 -10.09 1.10 -0.36
CA VAL A 505 -9.94 1.26 -1.80
C VAL A 505 -8.73 2.12 -2.08
N LEU A 506 -7.80 1.58 -2.86
CA LEU A 506 -6.74 2.33 -3.50
C LEU A 506 -7.24 2.84 -4.86
N ALA A 507 -7.06 4.13 -5.12
CA ALA A 507 -7.32 4.74 -6.43
C ALA A 507 -6.19 5.69 -6.79
N ALA A 508 -5.94 5.88 -8.09
CA ALA A 508 -4.98 6.84 -8.63
C ALA A 508 -5.48 7.35 -9.98
N GLU A 509 -5.45 8.67 -10.18
CA GLU A 509 -5.84 9.30 -11.44
C GLU A 509 -4.92 8.89 -12.59
N SER A 510 -3.62 8.80 -12.31
CA SER A 510 -2.64 8.25 -13.24
C SER A 510 -1.61 7.41 -12.51
N LEU A 511 -1.15 6.37 -13.19
CA LEU A 511 -0.09 5.46 -12.80
C LEU A 511 0.78 5.27 -14.05
N GLU A 512 2.04 5.64 -13.93
CA GLU A 512 3.04 5.47 -14.97
C GLU A 512 4.16 4.60 -14.41
N LEU A 513 4.52 3.56 -15.14
CA LEU A 513 5.53 2.61 -14.73
C LEU A 513 6.54 2.48 -15.88
N ALA A 514 7.79 2.84 -15.60
CA ALA A 514 8.85 2.72 -16.59
C ALA A 514 9.07 1.26 -17.01
N ALA A 515 9.17 0.34 -16.03
CA ALA A 515 9.26 -1.09 -16.34
C ALA A 515 8.77 -2.00 -15.20
N LEU A 516 8.24 -3.15 -15.60
CA LEU A 516 8.12 -4.36 -14.79
C LEU A 516 9.18 -5.33 -15.32
N VAL A 517 10.12 -5.76 -14.49
CA VAL A 517 11.23 -6.61 -14.91
C VAL A 517 11.35 -7.83 -14.03
N ASP A 518 11.89 -8.90 -14.60
CA ASP A 518 12.16 -10.16 -13.90
C ASP A 518 10.92 -10.65 -13.13
N THR A 519 9.74 -10.49 -13.75
CA THR A 519 8.50 -10.97 -13.13
C THR A 519 8.29 -12.42 -13.50
N HIS A 520 8.15 -13.27 -12.50
CA HIS A 520 7.94 -14.70 -12.64
C HIS A 520 6.58 -15.07 -12.07
N VAL A 521 5.75 -15.71 -12.88
CA VAL A 521 4.50 -16.34 -12.47
C VAL A 521 4.73 -17.85 -12.47
N VAL A 522 4.68 -18.45 -11.29
CA VAL A 522 4.87 -19.90 -11.11
C VAL A 522 3.52 -20.58 -11.15
N PHE A 523 3.44 -21.71 -11.85
CA PHE A 523 2.23 -22.49 -12.03
C PHE A 523 2.36 -23.88 -11.41
N GLU A 524 1.30 -24.34 -10.76
CA GLU A 524 1.07 -25.74 -10.42
C GLU A 524 0.06 -26.29 -11.43
N GLY A 525 0.55 -26.97 -12.48
CA GLY A 525 -0.27 -27.32 -13.63
C GLY A 525 -0.60 -26.09 -14.48
N VAL A 526 -1.89 -25.76 -14.58
CA VAL A 526 -2.38 -24.53 -15.27
C VAL A 526 -2.69 -23.39 -14.29
N ARG A 527 -2.47 -23.63 -12.99
CA ARG A 527 -2.92 -22.73 -11.94
C ARG A 527 -1.77 -21.89 -11.40
N PRO A 528 -1.84 -20.55 -11.47
CA PRO A 528 -0.79 -19.71 -10.91
C PRO A 528 -0.82 -19.78 -9.38
N THR A 529 0.35 -19.90 -8.77
CA THR A 529 0.51 -20.07 -7.30
C THR A 529 1.32 -18.96 -6.68
N VAL A 530 2.30 -18.41 -7.39
CA VAL A 530 3.17 -17.34 -6.89
C VAL A 530 3.46 -16.37 -8.02
N THR A 531 3.46 -15.07 -7.72
CA THR A 531 3.92 -14.01 -8.60
C THR A 531 4.97 -13.19 -7.88
N ARG A 532 6.19 -13.16 -8.43
CA ARG A 532 7.32 -12.37 -7.90
C ARG A 532 7.88 -11.48 -8.99
N GLY A 533 8.38 -10.30 -8.67
CA GLY A 533 8.95 -9.41 -9.68
C GLY A 533 9.43 -8.08 -9.14
N SER A 534 9.89 -7.23 -10.04
CA SER A 534 10.39 -5.89 -9.72
C SER A 534 9.77 -4.82 -10.60
N ILE A 535 9.36 -3.74 -9.97
CA ILE A 535 8.81 -2.51 -10.53
C ILE A 535 9.92 -1.45 -10.53
N ARG A 536 10.07 -0.70 -11.62
CA ARG A 536 10.99 0.44 -11.73
C ARG A 536 10.28 1.68 -12.22
N GLY A 537 10.63 2.83 -11.63
CA GLY A 537 10.17 4.15 -12.04
C GLY A 537 8.64 4.25 -12.04
N LEU A 538 8.02 3.88 -10.92
CA LEU A 538 6.58 4.05 -10.70
C LEU A 538 6.31 5.51 -10.31
N GLN A 539 5.44 6.18 -11.05
CA GLN A 539 4.93 7.50 -10.75
C GLN A 539 3.42 7.44 -10.66
N THR A 540 2.83 8.09 -9.66
CA THR A 540 1.36 8.16 -9.53
C THR A 540 0.93 9.59 -9.31
N ARG A 541 -0.25 9.95 -9.85
CA ARG A 541 -0.96 11.19 -9.54
C ARG A 541 -2.31 10.90 -8.88
N GLY A 542 -2.69 11.75 -7.94
CA GLY A 542 -3.97 11.67 -7.24
C GLY A 542 -4.16 10.34 -6.51
N LEU A 543 -3.09 9.78 -5.93
CA LEU A 543 -3.18 8.53 -5.19
C LEU A 543 -4.02 8.74 -3.93
N SER A 544 -5.00 7.88 -3.71
CA SER A 544 -5.85 7.90 -2.54
C SER A 544 -6.09 6.50 -2.00
N LEU A 545 -6.20 6.40 -0.68
CA LEU A 545 -6.56 5.19 0.04
C LEU A 545 -7.63 5.54 1.07
N ALA A 546 -8.87 5.15 0.81
CA ALA A 546 -10.06 5.47 1.61
C ALA A 546 -10.81 4.19 2.03
N TYR A 547 -11.70 4.27 3.02
CA TYR A 547 -12.58 3.14 3.36
C TYR A 547 -13.64 2.93 2.27
N THR A 548 -13.98 1.66 1.98
CA THR A 548 -15.03 1.28 1.02
C THR A 548 -16.42 1.76 1.40
#